data_AF-A0A9D8ESM0-F1
#
_entry.id   AF-A0A9D8ESM0-F1
#
_cell.length_a   1.000
_cell.length_b   1.000
_cell.length_c   1.000
_cell.angle_alpha   90.00
_cell.angle_beta   90.00
_cell.angle_gamma   90.00
#
_symmetry.space_group_name_H-M   'P 1'
#
loop_
_entity.id
_entity.type
_entity.pdbx_description
1 polymer ?
#
loop_
_entity_poly.entity_id
_entity_poly.type
_entity_poly.pdbx_seq_one_letter_code
_entity_poly.pdbx_strand_id
1 'polypeptide(L)' 'MCEQELSEYIKCQKFIVKSELNYHWFNMKLNIAQSEFIEKTIDCIFDSLERIAEDLDKKKLTEHN' A
#
# COMPACT_ATOMS: atom_id res chain seq x y z
N MET A 1 -3.77 23.47 0.01
CA MET A 1 -2.80 22.37 -0.16
C MET A 1 -3.35 21.49 -1.25
N CYS A 2 -2.59 21.28 -2.34
CA CYS A 2 -2.99 20.44 -3.45
C CYS A 2 -3.32 19.04 -2.89
N GLU A 3 -4.56 18.60 -3.06
CA GLU A 3 -4.98 17.25 -2.64
C GLU A 3 -4.15 16.25 -3.46
N GLN A 4 -3.15 15.62 -2.85
CA GLN A 4 -2.69 14.35 -3.40
C GLN A 4 -3.87 13.39 -3.24
N GLU A 5 -4.34 12.82 -4.35
CA GLU A 5 -5.41 11.82 -4.34
C GLU A 5 -5.01 10.71 -3.35
N LEU A 6 -5.92 10.35 -2.45
CA LEU A 6 -5.63 9.43 -1.34
C LEU A 6 -5.07 8.10 -1.86
N SER A 7 -5.51 7.68 -3.05
CA SER A 7 -4.98 6.53 -3.79
C SER A 7 -3.47 6.65 -4.10
N GLU A 8 -3.01 7.82 -4.55
CA GLU A 8 -1.58 8.06 -4.84
C GLU A 8 -0.73 7.99 -3.57
N TYR A 9 -1.23 8.55 -2.47
CA TYR A 9 -0.54 8.47 -1.18
C TYR A 9 -0.37 7.02 -0.73
N ILE A 10 -1.43 6.21 -0.81
CA ILE A 10 -1.39 4.79 -0.42
C ILE A 10 -0.42 4.00 -1.29
N LYS A 11 -0.40 4.24 -2.61
CA LYS A 11 0.55 3.61 -3.53
C LYS A 11 2.00 3.96 -3.17
N CYS A 12 2.26 5.23 -2.81
CA CYS A 12 3.57 5.66 -2.34
C CYS A 12 3.97 4.94 -1.03
N GLN A 13 3.05 4.80 -0.07
CA GLN A 13 3.29 4.06 1.16
C GLN A 13 3.57 2.57 0.91
N LYS A 14 2.86 1.93 -0.03
CA LYS A 14 3.12 0.53 -0.43
C LYS A 14 4.55 0.36 -0.90
N PHE A 15 5.03 1.28 -1.73
CA PHE A 15 6.41 1.29 -2.23
C PHE A 15 7.44 1.43 -1.11
N ILE A 16 7.23 2.37 -0.18
CA ILE A 16 8.13 2.58 0.97
C ILE A 16 8.22 1.31 1.83
N VAL A 17 7.07 0.74 2.20
CA VAL A 17 7.02 -0.47 3.04
C VAL A 17 7.71 -1.66 2.37
N LYS A 18 7.45 -1.90 1.08
CA LYS A 18 8.12 -2.99 0.34
C LYS A 18 9.63 -2.76 0.25
N SER A 19 10.08 -1.53 0.09
CA SER A 19 11.51 -1.19 0.02
C SER A 19 12.22 -1.46 1.36
N GLU A 20 11.62 -1.04 2.47
CA GLU A 20 12.14 -1.30 3.82
C GLU A 20 12.21 -2.80 4.11
N LEU A 21 11.20 -3.57 3.69
CA LEU A 21 11.20 -5.02 3.88
C LEU A 21 12.28 -5.72 3.08
N ASN A 22 12.47 -5.35 1.81
CA ASN A 22 13.56 -5.89 1.02
C ASN A 22 14.93 -5.61 1.67
N TYR A 23 15.13 -4.40 2.21
CA TYR A 23 16.33 -4.06 2.95
C TYR A 23 16.48 -4.92 4.22
N HIS A 24 15.42 -5.11 4.99
CA HIS A 24 15.44 -5.95 6.18
C HIS A 24 15.66 -7.44 5.85
N TRP A 25 15.05 -7.96 4.79
CA TRP A 25 15.20 -9.35 4.37
C TRP A 25 16.64 -9.67 3.97
N PHE A 26 17.28 -8.76 3.23
CA PHE A 26 18.70 -8.86 2.88
C PHE A 26 19.58 -8.99 4.14
N ASN A 27 19.23 -8.25 5.21
CA ASN A 27 20.01 -8.22 6.45
C ASN A 27 19.66 -9.35 7.44
N MET A 28 18.41 -9.83 7.46
CA MET A 28 17.92 -10.77 8.49
C MET A 28 18.00 -12.25 8.08
N LYS A 29 18.38 -12.58 6.84
CA LYS A 29 18.43 -13.97 6.33
C LYS A 29 17.15 -14.76 6.62
N LEU A 30 15.99 -14.12 6.44
CA LEU A 30 14.70 -14.80 6.55
C LEU A 30 14.64 -15.95 5.55
N ASN A 31 13.90 -17.01 5.92
CA ASN A 31 13.65 -18.08 4.96
C ASN A 31 12.65 -17.61 3.89
N ILE A 32 12.68 -18.29 2.74
CA ILE A 32 11.88 -17.91 1.55
C ILE A 32 10.39 -17.89 1.87
N ALA A 33 9.89 -18.89 2.60
CA ALA A 33 8.46 -19.00 2.92
C ALA A 33 7.95 -17.86 3.84
N GLN A 34 8.75 -17.44 4.81
CA GLN A 34 8.43 -16.30 5.68
C GLN A 34 8.41 -15.00 4.89
N SER A 35 9.38 -14.81 3.99
CA SER A 35 9.46 -13.62 3.15
C SER A 35 8.24 -13.53 2.22
N GLU A 36 7.88 -14.63 1.57
CA GLU A 36 6.72 -14.71 0.67
C GLU A 36 5.38 -14.48 1.42
N PHE A 37 5.23 -15.02 2.63
CA PHE A 37 4.05 -14.79 3.45
C PHE A 37 3.89 -13.31 3.82
N ILE A 38 4.98 -12.67 4.25
CA ILE A 38 4.98 -11.25 4.62
C ILE A 38 4.66 -10.39 3.39
N GLU A 39 5.26 -10.69 2.24
CA GLU A 39 5.00 -9.96 0.99
C GLU A 39 3.52 -10.01 0.60
N LYS A 40 2.94 -11.21 0.57
CA LYS A 40 1.51 -11.41 0.23
C LYS A 40 0.58 -10.70 1.22
N THR A 41 0.94 -10.71 2.51
CA THR A 41 0.17 -10.02 3.54
C THR A 41 0.14 -8.52 3.28
N ILE A 42 1.27 -7.94 2.90
CA ILE A 42 1.37 -6.50 2.63
C ILE A 42 0.65 -6.11 1.36
N ASP A 43 0.77 -6.92 0.30
CA ASP A 43 -0.03 -6.71 -0.90
C ASP A 43 -1.53 -6.74 -0.59
N CYS A 44 -2.00 -7.70 0.19
CA CYS A 44 -3.40 -7.79 0.59
C CYS A 44 -3.89 -6.55 1.37
N ILE A 45 -3.07 -6.06 2.31
CA ILE A 45 -3.40 -4.86 3.11
C ILE A 45 -3.49 -3.64 2.20
N PHE A 46 -2.46 -3.38 1.38
CA PHE A 46 -2.44 -2.20 0.53
C PHE A 46 -3.50 -2.26 -0.57
N ASP A 47 -3.76 -3.42 -1.17
CA ASP A 47 -4.82 -3.57 -2.16
C ASP A 47 -6.22 -3.32 -1.57
N SER A 48 -6.40 -3.57 -0.26
CA SER A 48 -7.63 -3.24 0.45
C SER A 48 -7.74 -1.74 0.71
N LEU A 49 -6.63 -1.10 1.11
CA LEU A 49 -6.57 0.35 1.34
C LEU A 49 -6.77 1.14 0.03
N GLU A 50 -6.14 0.73 -1.07
CA GLU A 50 -6.29 1.35 -2.38
C GLU A 50 -7.76 1.33 -2.83
N ARG A 51 -8.44 0.18 -2.68
CA ARG A 51 -9.89 0.08 -2.97
C ARG A 51 -10.74 1.01 -2.13
N ILE A 52 -10.47 1.09 -0.82
CA ILE A 52 -11.19 2.01 0.07
C ILE A 52 -10.97 3.47 -0.35
N ALA A 53 -9.74 3.83 -0.72
CA ALA A 53 -9.43 5.19 -1.17
C ALA A 53 -10.12 5.54 -2.49
N GLU A 54 -10.11 4.63 -3.47
CA GLU A 54 -10.84 4.82 -4.73
C GLU A 54 -12.35 5.01 -4.50
N ASP A 55 -12.95 4.27 -3.57
CA ASP A 55 -14.36 4.41 -3.23
C ASP A 55 -14.67 5.74 -2.52
N LEU A 56 -13.75 6.25 -1.69
CA LEU A 56 -13.88 7.56 -1.04
C LEU A 56 -13.71 8.70 -2.05
N ASP A 57 -12.73 8.61 -2.95
CA ASP A 57 -12.49 9.62 -3.98
C ASP A 57 -13.69 9.70 -4.95
N LYS A 58 -14.30 8.56 -5.32
CA LYS A 58 -15.55 8.52 -6.09
C LYS A 58 -16.73 9.17 -5.35
N LYS A 59 -16.89 8.94 -4.04
CA LYS A 59 -17.98 9.53 -3.25
C LYS A 59 -17.87 11.04 -3.14
N LYS A 60 -16.67 11.57 -2.96
CA LYS A 60 -16.43 13.03 -2.94
C LYS A 60 -16.84 13.70 -4.25
N LEU A 61 -16.62 13.03 -5.39
CA LEU A 61 -17.03 13.53 -6.71
C LEU A 61 -18.56 13.57 -6.87
N THR A 62 -19.31 12.70 -6.20
CA THR A 62 -20.78 12.69 -6.25
C THR A 62 -21.45 13.72 -5.34
N GLU A 63 -20.82 14.11 -4.22
CA GLU A 63 -21.36 15.11 -3.29
C GLU A 63 -21.15 16.57 -3.76
N HIS A 64 -20.27 16.78 -4.76
CA HIS A 64 -19.96 18.09 -5.33
C HIS A 64 -20.64 18.40 -6.68
N ASN A 65 -21.47 17.48 -7.21
CA ASN A 65 -22.31 17.67 -8.40
C ASN A 65 -23.79 17.72 -8.04
#